data_AF-A0A3L7VU76-F1
#
_entry.id   AF-A0A3L7VU76-F1
#
_cell.length_a   1.000
_cell.length_b   1.000
_cell.length_c   1.000
_cell.angle_alpha   90.00
_cell.angle_beta   90.00
_cell.angle_gamma   90.00
#
_symmetry.space_group_name_H-M   'P 1'
#
loop_
_entity.id
_entity.type
_entity.pdbx_description
1 polymer ?
#
loop_
_entity_poly.entity_id
_entity_poly.type
_entity_poly.pdbx_seq_one_letter_code
_entity_poly.pdbx_strand_id
1 'polypeptide(L)'
;MSAEPQPISREGARAPQVPDPIAKVRALARPVAELRETLLSKVSAHHEEASAATLVAAAFDFAVQAHGDQVRASGEPYVTHPAEAALILADLGLDATTLAAALLHDVPEDTSITTSELGDRFGDEVATLVDGVTKLSKFSALTAEEQHAENIRKMFLAMSQDIRVVLIKLGDRLHNMRTLAALGVEKQRRIARQTLEIYAPLAERLGIWQVKW
;
A
#
# COMPACT_ATOMS: atom_id res chain seq x y z
N MET A 1 55.86 -35.21 37.33
CA MET A 1 54.60 -34.46 37.55
C MET A 1 54.37 -33.63 36.29
N SER A 2 53.68 -34.21 35.31
CA SER A 2 53.33 -33.55 34.05
C SER A 2 51.84 -33.27 34.09
N ALA A 3 51.46 -32.00 34.04
CA ALA A 3 50.06 -31.59 34.00
C ALA A 3 49.59 -31.54 32.54
N GLU A 4 48.63 -32.39 32.17
CA GLU A 4 47.90 -32.28 30.91
C GLU A 4 46.94 -31.07 30.96
N PRO A 5 46.82 -30.30 29.88
CA PRO A 5 45.82 -29.24 29.81
C PRO A 5 44.46 -29.84 29.47
N GLN A 6 43.44 -29.54 30.29
CA GLN A 6 42.06 -29.89 29.97
C GLN A 6 41.49 -29.04 28.81
N PRO A 7 40.61 -29.60 27.98
CA PRO A 7 39.98 -28.86 26.90
C PRO A 7 38.92 -27.90 27.47
N ILE A 8 39.10 -26.61 27.19
CA ILE A 8 38.07 -25.59 27.39
C ILE A 8 36.87 -25.89 26.46
N SER A 9 35.77 -26.35 27.04
CA SER A 9 34.48 -26.49 26.36
C SER A 9 33.99 -25.10 25.92
N ARG A 10 34.01 -24.84 24.61
CA ARG A 10 33.32 -23.69 24.02
C ARG A 10 31.82 -23.93 24.14
N GLU A 11 31.21 -23.40 25.19
CA GLU A 11 29.76 -23.22 25.24
C GLU A 11 29.34 -22.48 23.97
N GLY A 12 28.44 -23.11 23.22
CA GLY A 12 27.94 -22.60 21.96
C GLY A 12 27.26 -21.25 22.20
N ALA A 13 27.93 -20.18 21.79
CA ALA A 13 27.31 -18.87 21.62
C ALA A 13 26.16 -19.05 20.62
N ARG A 14 24.94 -19.18 21.13
CA ARG A 14 23.72 -19.23 20.33
C ARG A 14 23.68 -17.91 19.58
N ALA A 15 23.89 -17.96 18.26
CA ALA A 15 23.78 -16.77 17.42
C ALA A 15 22.44 -16.08 17.74
N PRO A 16 22.41 -14.74 17.89
CA PRO A 16 21.15 -14.05 18.11
C PRO A 16 20.21 -14.43 16.97
N GLN A 17 19.13 -15.11 17.30
CA GLN A 17 18.10 -15.44 16.32
C GLN A 17 17.53 -14.11 15.83
N VAL A 18 17.85 -13.75 14.58
CA VAL A 18 17.20 -12.63 13.91
C VAL A 18 15.72 -13.01 13.84
N PRO A 19 14.81 -12.25 14.47
CA PRO A 19 13.39 -12.57 14.45
C PRO A 19 12.92 -12.70 13.00
N ASP A 20 12.16 -13.75 12.70
CA ASP A 20 11.59 -13.94 11.36
C ASP A 20 10.72 -12.71 11.00
N PRO A 21 11.15 -11.88 10.05
CA PRO A 21 10.42 -10.67 9.69
C PRO A 21 9.04 -11.00 9.11
N ILE A 22 8.90 -12.17 8.45
CA ILE A 22 7.64 -12.62 7.85
C ILE A 22 6.65 -13.04 8.95
N ALA A 23 7.13 -13.73 9.99
CA ALA A 23 6.29 -14.05 11.15
C ALA A 23 5.73 -12.80 11.83
N LYS A 24 6.52 -11.72 11.91
CA LYS A 24 6.05 -10.43 12.45
C LYS A 24 5.01 -9.76 11.56
N VAL A 25 5.18 -9.81 10.23
CA VAL A 25 4.17 -9.30 9.28
C VAL A 25 2.86 -10.10 9.42
N ARG A 26 2.94 -11.43 9.45
CA ARG A 26 1.77 -12.30 9.63
C ARG A 26 1.05 -12.09 10.96
N ALA A 27 1.78 -11.70 12.01
CA ALA A 27 1.19 -11.35 13.30
C ALA A 27 0.48 -9.98 13.29
N LEU A 28 0.74 -9.13 12.29
CA LEU A 28 0.03 -7.88 12.05
C LEU A 28 -1.19 -8.06 11.12
N ALA A 29 -1.39 -9.27 10.58
CA ALA A 29 -2.49 -9.60 9.67
C ALA A 29 -3.84 -9.46 10.37
N ARG A 30 -4.63 -8.46 9.97
CA ARG A 30 -6.03 -8.36 10.39
C ARG A 30 -6.91 -9.25 9.51
N PRO A 31 -7.90 -9.95 10.07
CA PRO A 31 -8.94 -10.59 9.27
C PRO A 31 -9.61 -9.59 8.33
N VAL A 32 -9.92 -10.02 7.10
CA VAL A 32 -10.56 -9.16 6.08
C VAL A 32 -11.88 -8.55 6.59
N ALA A 33 -12.65 -9.31 7.37
CA ALA A 33 -13.87 -8.81 8.01
C ALA A 33 -13.61 -7.66 8.99
N GLU A 34 -12.58 -7.77 9.83
CA GLU A 34 -12.19 -6.73 10.78
C GLU A 34 -11.71 -5.46 10.06
N LEU A 35 -10.96 -5.62 8.96
CA LEU A 35 -10.55 -4.49 8.11
C LEU A 35 -11.77 -3.75 7.54
N ARG A 36 -12.74 -4.49 7.03
CA ARG A 36 -13.99 -3.93 6.49
C ARG A 36 -14.75 -3.15 7.55
N GLU A 37 -14.98 -3.76 8.71
CA GLU A 37 -15.71 -3.13 9.82
C GLU A 37 -15.00 -1.86 10.32
N THR A 38 -13.67 -1.94 10.49
CA THR A 38 -12.86 -0.80 10.91
C THR A 38 -12.94 0.35 9.89
N LEU A 39 -12.84 0.03 8.60
CA LEU A 39 -12.92 1.03 7.54
C LEU A 39 -14.29 1.71 7.51
N LEU A 40 -15.38 0.93 7.53
CA LEU A 40 -16.73 1.48 7.51
C LEU A 40 -17.03 2.29 8.78
N SER A 41 -16.55 1.85 9.95
CA SER A 41 -16.68 2.62 11.18
C SER A 41 -15.99 3.98 11.09
N LYS A 42 -14.82 4.06 10.45
CA LYS A 42 -14.12 5.33 10.22
C LYS A 42 -14.86 6.22 9.23
N VAL A 43 -15.35 5.64 8.13
CA VAL A 43 -16.14 6.36 7.13
C VAL A 43 -17.36 6.99 7.80
N SER A 44 -18.12 6.23 8.58
CA SER A 44 -19.30 6.74 9.30
C SER A 44 -18.98 7.77 10.38
N ALA A 45 -17.75 7.79 10.91
CA ALA A 45 -17.33 8.79 11.88
C ALA A 45 -16.93 10.13 11.23
N HIS A 46 -16.47 10.09 9.98
CA HIS A 46 -16.00 11.27 9.24
C HIS A 46 -17.00 11.81 8.22
N HIS A 47 -17.98 10.99 7.81
CA HIS A 47 -18.97 11.33 6.81
C HIS A 47 -20.38 11.04 7.33
N GLU A 48 -21.23 12.07 7.38
CA GLU A 48 -22.62 11.94 7.86
C GLU A 48 -23.55 11.27 6.83
N GLU A 49 -23.15 11.25 5.56
CA GLU A 49 -23.97 10.70 4.48
C GLU A 49 -23.92 9.17 4.43
N ALA A 50 -25.08 8.51 4.50
CA ALA A 50 -25.18 7.05 4.38
C ALA A 50 -24.71 6.51 3.01
N SER A 51 -24.75 7.36 1.97
CA SER A 51 -24.21 7.09 0.63
C SER A 51 -22.70 6.82 0.66
N ALA A 52 -21.95 7.52 1.52
CA ALA A 52 -20.50 7.36 1.66
C ALA A 52 -20.13 5.94 2.13
N ALA A 53 -20.73 5.48 3.23
CA ALA A 53 -20.50 4.13 3.74
C ALA A 53 -20.94 3.05 2.74
N THR A 54 -22.04 3.30 2.01
CA THR A 54 -22.54 2.37 0.98
C THR A 54 -21.56 2.23 -0.18
N LEU A 55 -21.01 3.34 -0.68
CA LEU A 55 -20.02 3.34 -1.76
C LEU A 55 -18.74 2.58 -1.34
N VAL A 56 -18.20 2.89 -0.16
CA VAL A 56 -16.97 2.24 0.33
C VAL A 56 -17.21 0.74 0.57
N ALA A 57 -18.36 0.36 1.13
CA ALA A 57 -18.72 -1.04 1.33
C ALA A 57 -18.79 -1.80 -0.01
N ALA A 58 -19.45 -1.22 -1.02
CA ALA A 58 -19.56 -1.84 -2.33
C ALA A 58 -18.19 -1.98 -3.02
N ALA A 59 -17.32 -0.97 -2.93
CA ALA A 59 -15.97 -1.02 -3.46
C ALA A 59 -15.12 -2.10 -2.76
N PHE A 60 -15.25 -2.22 -1.43
CA PHE A 60 -14.55 -3.25 -0.66
C PHE A 60 -14.97 -4.65 -1.09
N ASP A 61 -16.28 -4.90 -1.14
CA ASP A 61 -16.83 -6.21 -1.48
C ASP A 61 -16.46 -6.59 -2.93
N PHE A 62 -16.41 -5.61 -3.84
CA PHE A 62 -15.95 -5.81 -5.20
C PHE A 62 -14.44 -6.10 -5.28
N ALA A 63 -13.60 -5.41 -4.52
CA ALA A 63 -12.16 -5.70 -4.47
C ALA A 63 -11.89 -7.12 -3.95
N VAL A 64 -12.63 -7.58 -2.95
CA VAL A 64 -12.58 -8.98 -2.47
C VAL A 64 -12.90 -9.95 -3.60
N GLN A 65 -13.98 -9.70 -4.34
CA GLN A 65 -14.40 -10.56 -5.46
C GLN A 65 -13.40 -10.54 -6.61
N ALA A 66 -12.90 -9.36 -6.99
CA ALA A 66 -11.99 -9.17 -8.11
C ALA A 66 -10.64 -9.87 -7.89
N HIS A 67 -10.07 -9.74 -6.69
CA HIS A 67 -8.81 -10.39 -6.36
C HIS A 67 -8.97 -11.88 -5.99
N GLY A 68 -10.17 -12.33 -5.59
CA GLY A 68 -10.46 -13.76 -5.35
C GLY A 68 -9.42 -14.45 -4.44
N ASP A 69 -8.83 -15.54 -4.93
CA ASP A 69 -7.82 -16.33 -4.21
C ASP A 69 -6.39 -15.77 -4.30
N GLN A 70 -6.20 -14.56 -4.84
CA GLN A 70 -4.88 -13.95 -4.91
C GLN A 70 -4.31 -13.71 -3.50
N VAL A 71 -3.01 -13.97 -3.35
CA VAL A 71 -2.28 -13.79 -2.09
C VAL A 71 -1.06 -12.90 -2.26
N ARG A 72 -0.76 -12.12 -1.22
CA ARG A 72 0.47 -11.33 -1.08
C ARG A 72 1.67 -12.26 -0.88
N ALA A 73 2.87 -11.70 -1.06
CA ALA A 73 4.11 -12.40 -0.70
C ALA A 73 4.20 -12.79 0.80
N SER A 74 3.45 -12.10 1.66
CA SER A 74 3.29 -12.45 3.08
C SER A 74 2.41 -13.68 3.32
N GLY A 75 1.66 -14.14 2.31
CA GLY A 75 0.66 -15.19 2.41
C GLY A 75 -0.74 -14.73 2.84
N GLU A 76 -0.95 -13.42 2.99
CA GLU A 76 -2.26 -12.82 3.28
C GLU A 76 -3.10 -12.66 2.00
N PRO A 77 -4.44 -12.64 2.08
CA PRO A 77 -5.29 -12.31 0.93
C PRO A 77 -4.90 -10.96 0.32
N TYR A 78 -4.87 -10.86 -1.02
CA TYR A 78 -4.40 -9.64 -1.70
C TYR A 78 -5.17 -8.38 -1.27
N VAL A 79 -6.47 -8.51 -1.06
CA VAL A 79 -7.37 -7.42 -0.67
C VAL A 79 -6.98 -6.71 0.63
N THR A 80 -6.16 -7.33 1.48
CA THR A 80 -5.64 -6.66 2.70
C THR A 80 -4.84 -5.41 2.32
N HIS A 81 -4.16 -5.40 1.17
CA HIS A 81 -3.36 -4.27 0.75
C HIS A 81 -4.17 -3.02 0.37
N PRO A 82 -5.12 -3.10 -0.59
CA PRO A 82 -6.00 -1.98 -0.88
C PRO A 82 -6.82 -1.53 0.34
N ALA A 83 -7.23 -2.47 1.21
CA ALA A 83 -7.95 -2.15 2.44
C ALA A 83 -7.12 -1.34 3.45
N GLU A 84 -5.87 -1.73 3.70
CA GLU A 84 -4.96 -0.99 4.57
C GLU A 84 -4.58 0.37 3.99
N ALA A 85 -4.41 0.47 2.67
CA ALA A 85 -4.22 1.75 1.99
C ALA A 85 -5.44 2.67 2.19
N ALA A 86 -6.66 2.16 2.02
CA ALA A 86 -7.89 2.91 2.27
C ALA A 86 -8.03 3.31 3.75
N LEU A 87 -7.63 2.46 4.70
CA LEU A 87 -7.62 2.80 6.13
C LEU A 87 -6.68 3.97 6.44
N ILE A 88 -5.49 3.99 5.86
CA ILE A 88 -4.54 5.11 6.01
C ILE A 88 -5.18 6.41 5.52
N LEU A 89 -5.90 6.37 4.39
CA LEU A 89 -6.57 7.56 3.85
C LEU A 89 -7.80 7.96 4.68
N ALA A 90 -8.51 7.00 5.25
CA ALA A 90 -9.62 7.26 6.15
C ALA A 90 -9.14 7.96 7.44
N ASP A 91 -7.97 7.57 7.97
CA ASP A 91 -7.32 8.25 9.11
C ASP A 91 -6.95 9.70 8.80
N LEU A 92 -6.67 10.01 7.53
CA LEU A 92 -6.42 11.37 7.05
C LEU A 92 -7.70 12.14 6.71
N GLY A 93 -8.88 11.53 6.88
CA GLY A 93 -10.18 12.16 6.67
C GLY A 93 -10.56 12.36 5.20
N LEU A 94 -10.04 11.54 4.28
CA LEU A 94 -10.41 11.65 2.86
C LEU A 94 -11.85 11.20 2.56
N ASP A 95 -12.38 11.73 1.46
CA ASP A 95 -13.74 11.47 0.99
C ASP A 95 -13.98 10.03 0.52
N ALA A 96 -15.24 9.60 0.50
CA ALA A 96 -15.63 8.25 0.13
C ALA A 96 -15.21 7.84 -1.28
N THR A 97 -15.21 8.77 -2.24
CA THR A 97 -14.74 8.53 -3.62
C THR A 97 -13.26 8.14 -3.62
N THR A 98 -12.43 8.85 -2.84
CA THR A 98 -11.00 8.57 -2.67
C THR A 98 -10.78 7.21 -2.02
N LEU A 99 -11.56 6.89 -0.99
CA LEU A 99 -11.46 5.60 -0.29
C LEU A 99 -11.88 4.45 -1.20
N ALA A 100 -12.95 4.61 -1.98
CA ALA A 100 -13.37 3.65 -2.99
C ALA A 100 -12.29 3.46 -4.07
N ALA A 101 -11.72 4.55 -4.58
CA ALA A 101 -10.62 4.47 -5.54
C ALA A 101 -9.38 3.77 -4.96
N ALA A 102 -9.05 3.99 -3.68
CA ALA A 102 -7.96 3.30 -3.00
C ALA A 102 -8.20 1.79 -2.87
N LEU A 103 -9.44 1.36 -2.60
CA LEU A 103 -9.81 -0.05 -2.56
C LEU A 103 -9.69 -0.73 -3.95
N LEU A 104 -9.87 0.04 -5.02
CA LEU A 104 -9.94 -0.45 -6.39
C LEU A 104 -8.66 -0.22 -7.21
N HIS A 105 -7.64 0.43 -6.64
CA HIS A 105 -6.53 0.99 -7.41
C HIS A 105 -5.70 -0.04 -8.20
N ASP A 106 -5.58 -1.25 -7.67
CA ASP A 106 -4.83 -2.36 -8.30
C ASP A 106 -5.72 -3.27 -9.16
N VAL A 107 -7.05 -3.14 -9.07
CA VAL A 107 -7.99 -4.03 -9.77
C VAL A 107 -7.74 -4.05 -11.29
N PRO A 108 -7.54 -2.91 -11.99
CA PRO A 108 -7.26 -2.94 -13.42
C PRO A 108 -5.86 -3.42 -13.79
N GLU A 109 -4.92 -3.45 -12.84
CA GLU A 109 -3.56 -3.95 -13.08
C GLU A 109 -3.47 -5.47 -12.86
N ASP A 110 -4.18 -5.99 -11.85
CA ASP A 110 -4.06 -7.38 -11.40
C ASP A 110 -5.20 -8.30 -11.84
N THR A 111 -6.20 -7.76 -12.55
CA THR A 111 -7.39 -8.51 -13.01
C THR A 111 -7.76 -8.16 -14.46
N SER A 112 -8.78 -8.81 -15.01
CA SER A 112 -9.31 -8.49 -16.35
C SER A 112 -10.27 -7.30 -16.38
N ILE A 113 -10.56 -6.69 -15.22
CA ILE A 113 -11.56 -5.63 -15.08
C ILE A 113 -10.97 -4.30 -15.52
N THR A 114 -11.68 -3.59 -16.38
CA THR A 114 -11.23 -2.32 -16.96
C THR A 114 -11.67 -1.12 -16.11
N THR A 115 -10.98 0.02 -16.26
CA THR A 115 -11.39 1.28 -15.62
C THR A 115 -12.76 1.76 -16.09
N SER A 116 -13.17 1.43 -17.32
CA SER A 116 -14.52 1.70 -17.83
C SER A 116 -15.58 0.94 -17.04
N GLU A 117 -15.36 -0.35 -16.77
CA GLU A 117 -16.28 -1.16 -15.96
C GLU A 117 -16.36 -0.68 -14.51
N LEU A 118 -15.27 -0.11 -13.98
CA LEU A 118 -15.30 0.56 -12.68
C LEU A 118 -16.16 1.83 -12.72
N GLY A 119 -16.10 2.59 -13.81
CA GLY A 119 -16.94 3.79 -14.03
C GLY A 119 -18.42 3.47 -14.05
N ASP A 120 -18.81 2.42 -14.77
CA ASP A 120 -20.21 1.96 -14.84
C ASP A 120 -20.77 1.53 -13.48
N ARG A 121 -19.90 1.07 -12.56
CA ARG A 121 -20.31 0.54 -11.23
C ARG A 121 -20.21 1.56 -10.10
N PHE A 122 -19.17 2.39 -10.10
CA PHE A 122 -18.81 3.25 -8.99
C PHE A 122 -18.78 4.74 -9.35
N GLY A 123 -19.03 5.07 -10.61
CA GLY A 123 -19.06 6.43 -11.14
C GLY A 123 -17.74 6.88 -11.78
N ASP A 124 -17.86 7.85 -12.68
CA ASP A 124 -16.75 8.38 -13.49
C ASP A 124 -15.61 8.95 -12.65
N GLU A 125 -15.93 9.53 -11.48
CA GLU A 125 -14.93 10.12 -10.59
C GLU A 125 -14.01 9.04 -10.00
N VAL A 126 -14.57 7.91 -9.55
CA VAL A 126 -13.78 6.77 -9.06
C VAL A 126 -12.91 6.20 -10.17
N ALA A 127 -13.47 6.02 -11.38
CA ALA A 127 -12.72 5.52 -12.52
C ALA A 127 -11.55 6.46 -12.92
N THR A 128 -11.78 7.77 -12.87
CA THR A 128 -10.76 8.78 -13.16
C THR A 128 -9.61 8.72 -12.15
N LEU A 129 -9.92 8.58 -10.86
CA LEU A 129 -8.91 8.42 -9.81
C LEU A 129 -8.10 7.13 -10.00
N VAL A 130 -8.76 6.00 -10.23
CA VAL A 130 -8.10 4.71 -10.43
C VAL A 130 -7.19 4.75 -11.67
N ASP A 131 -7.68 5.26 -12.80
CA ASP A 131 -6.87 5.43 -14.01
C ASP A 131 -5.65 6.34 -13.78
N GLY A 132 -5.83 7.43 -13.01
CA GLY A 132 -4.75 8.30 -12.58
C GLY A 132 -3.68 7.56 -11.78
N VAL A 133 -4.08 6.70 -10.83
CA VAL A 133 -3.15 5.90 -10.02
C VAL A 133 -2.42 4.87 -10.88
N THR A 134 -3.13 4.15 -11.76
CA THR A 134 -2.53 3.17 -12.69
C THR A 134 -1.47 3.82 -13.60
N LYS A 135 -1.78 4.99 -14.15
CA LYS A 135 -0.83 5.74 -14.98
C LYS A 135 0.39 6.18 -14.17
N LEU A 136 0.19 6.66 -12.95
CA LEU A 136 1.27 7.08 -12.06
C LEU A 136 2.22 5.92 -11.71
N SER A 137 1.67 4.73 -11.47
CA SER A 137 2.45 3.50 -11.25
C SER A 137 3.40 3.23 -12.42
N LYS A 138 2.91 3.31 -13.67
CA LYS A 138 3.72 3.07 -14.88
C LYS A 138 4.87 4.07 -15.04
N PHE A 139 4.64 5.35 -14.76
CA PHE A 139 5.70 6.36 -14.83
C PHE A 139 6.78 6.14 -13.77
N SER A 140 6.40 5.74 -12.55
CA SER A 140 7.35 5.49 -11.46
C SER A 140 8.27 4.29 -11.73
N ALA A 141 7.85 3.33 -12.57
CA ALA A 141 8.62 2.13 -12.89
C ALA A 141 9.79 2.38 -13.87
N LEU A 142 9.77 3.46 -14.66
CA LEU A 142 10.75 3.77 -15.71
C LEU A 142 12.09 4.33 -15.19
N THR A 143 12.33 4.30 -13.88
CA THR A 143 13.34 5.12 -13.19
C THR A 143 14.70 4.46 -12.94
N ALA A 144 15.11 3.47 -13.73
CA ALA A 144 16.39 2.81 -13.49
C ALA A 144 17.64 3.59 -13.94
N GLU A 145 17.60 4.49 -14.94
CA GLU A 145 18.86 5.04 -15.45
C GLU A 145 18.93 6.52 -15.86
N GLU A 146 17.93 7.17 -16.44
CA GLU A 146 18.12 8.56 -16.92
C GLU A 146 16.83 9.37 -16.83
N GLN A 147 16.91 10.63 -16.36
CA GLN A 147 15.83 11.65 -16.29
C GLN A 147 15.08 11.85 -14.95
N HIS A 148 15.79 12.09 -13.84
CA HIS A 148 15.14 12.37 -12.55
C HIS A 148 14.25 13.65 -12.58
N ALA A 149 14.69 14.74 -13.22
CA ALA A 149 13.96 16.01 -13.22
C ALA A 149 12.73 16.03 -14.15
N GLU A 150 12.85 15.49 -15.37
CA GLU A 150 11.74 15.42 -16.34
C GLU A 150 10.67 14.42 -15.90
N ASN A 151 11.04 13.31 -15.25
CA ASN A 151 10.07 12.34 -14.74
C ASN A 151 9.32 12.87 -13.52
N ILE A 152 9.99 13.60 -12.63
CA ILE A 152 9.31 14.33 -11.55
C ILE A 152 8.33 15.35 -12.17
N ARG A 153 8.74 16.12 -13.18
CA ARG A 153 7.85 17.09 -13.86
C ARG A 153 6.64 16.43 -14.53
N LYS A 154 6.82 15.28 -15.21
CA LYS A 154 5.75 14.49 -15.82
C LYS A 154 4.83 13.85 -14.77
N MET A 155 5.38 13.37 -13.65
CA MET A 155 4.60 12.96 -12.48
C MET A 155 3.75 14.13 -11.98
N PHE A 156 4.35 15.28 -11.70
CA PHE A 156 3.62 16.48 -11.26
C PHE A 156 2.54 16.92 -12.26
N LEU A 157 2.74 16.74 -13.56
CA LEU A 157 1.75 17.03 -14.59
C LEU A 157 0.59 16.02 -14.61
N ALA A 158 0.87 14.72 -14.41
CA ALA A 158 -0.16 13.70 -14.23
C ALA A 158 -0.94 13.90 -12.92
N MET A 159 -0.27 14.41 -11.88
CA MET A 159 -0.85 14.77 -10.59
C MET A 159 -1.60 16.12 -10.60
N SER A 160 -1.44 16.94 -11.66
CA SER A 160 -1.95 18.32 -11.68
C SER A 160 -3.47 18.42 -11.80
N GLN A 161 -4.15 17.31 -12.07
CA GLN A 161 -5.61 17.29 -12.26
C GLN A 161 -6.34 16.93 -10.98
N ASP A 162 -5.76 16.07 -10.13
CA ASP A 162 -6.38 15.68 -8.87
C ASP A 162 -5.34 15.21 -7.83
N ILE A 163 -5.26 15.94 -6.72
CA ILE A 163 -4.35 15.62 -5.62
C ILE A 163 -4.67 14.27 -4.96
N ARG A 164 -5.92 13.80 -5.05
CA ARG A 164 -6.36 12.53 -4.45
C ARG A 164 -5.64 11.33 -5.04
N VAL A 165 -5.28 11.37 -6.33
CA VAL A 165 -4.44 10.34 -6.99
C VAL A 165 -3.11 10.16 -6.26
N VAL A 166 -2.51 11.28 -5.84
CA VAL A 166 -1.24 11.29 -5.13
C VAL A 166 -1.39 10.72 -3.74
N LEU A 167 -2.44 11.13 -3.03
CA LEU A 167 -2.75 10.64 -1.69
C LEU A 167 -2.94 9.12 -1.71
N ILE A 168 -3.71 8.60 -2.67
CA ILE A 168 -3.88 7.16 -2.85
C ILE A 168 -2.53 6.48 -3.03
N LYS A 169 -1.65 7.02 -3.89
CA LYS A 169 -0.34 6.42 -4.12
C LYS A 169 0.59 6.49 -2.90
N LEU A 170 0.49 7.54 -2.09
CA LEU A 170 1.22 7.64 -0.83
C LEU A 170 0.70 6.63 0.20
N GLY A 171 -0.62 6.41 0.28
CA GLY A 171 -1.24 5.38 1.12
C GLY A 171 -0.79 3.98 0.74
N ASP A 172 -0.86 3.64 -0.55
CA ASP A 172 -0.30 2.41 -1.13
C ASP A 172 1.19 2.27 -0.74
N ARG A 173 2.00 3.30 -1.03
CA ARG A 173 3.44 3.25 -0.76
C ARG A 173 3.74 3.04 0.72
N LEU A 174 3.02 3.70 1.62
CA LEU A 174 3.19 3.54 3.06
C LEU A 174 2.91 2.11 3.50
N HIS A 175 1.80 1.52 3.05
CA HIS A 175 1.49 0.14 3.41
C HIS A 175 2.50 -0.86 2.81
N ASN A 176 2.99 -0.61 1.59
CA ASN A 176 4.07 -1.38 0.98
C ASN A 176 5.38 -1.29 1.79
N MET A 177 5.70 -0.12 2.37
CA MET A 177 6.85 0.01 3.27
C MET A 177 6.63 -0.74 4.60
N ARG A 178 5.41 -0.76 5.15
CA ARG A 178 5.06 -1.52 6.36
C ARG A 178 5.15 -3.05 6.16
N THR A 179 4.93 -3.53 4.93
CA THR A 179 4.93 -4.96 4.59
C THR A 179 6.16 -5.39 3.77
N LEU A 180 7.16 -4.52 3.66
CA LEU A 180 8.34 -4.68 2.80
C LEU A 180 9.13 -5.97 3.08
N ALA A 181 9.15 -6.39 4.36
CA ALA A 181 9.97 -7.49 4.84
C ALA A 181 9.63 -8.86 4.23
N ALA A 182 8.41 -9.03 3.69
CA ALA A 182 8.00 -10.26 3.00
C ALA A 182 8.58 -10.41 1.58
N LEU A 183 9.21 -9.38 1.03
CA LEU A 183 9.75 -9.38 -0.33
C LEU A 183 11.22 -9.82 -0.37
N GLY A 184 11.71 -10.27 -1.53
CA GLY A 184 13.14 -10.51 -1.73
C GLY A 184 13.98 -9.22 -1.64
N VAL A 185 15.22 -9.32 -1.18
CA VAL A 185 16.13 -8.19 -0.87
C VAL A 185 16.22 -7.17 -2.02
N GLU A 186 16.31 -7.62 -3.27
CA GLU A 186 16.39 -6.73 -4.43
C GLU A 186 15.12 -5.88 -4.60
N LYS A 187 13.94 -6.49 -4.42
CA LYS A 187 12.66 -5.78 -4.47
C LYS A 187 12.51 -4.82 -3.29
N GLN A 188 12.98 -5.22 -2.10
CA GLN A 188 13.02 -4.34 -0.92
C GLN A 188 13.85 -3.08 -1.18
N ARG A 189 15.09 -3.25 -1.66
CA ARG A 189 16.01 -2.14 -1.97
C ARG A 189 15.43 -1.20 -3.02
N ARG A 190 14.83 -1.74 -4.08
CA ARG A 190 14.20 -0.95 -5.14
C ARG A 190 13.05 -0.09 -4.60
N ILE A 191 12.14 -0.69 -3.84
CA ILE A 191 10.99 0.02 -3.24
C ILE A 191 11.46 1.07 -2.23
N ALA A 192 12.42 0.74 -1.38
CA ALA A 192 12.99 1.68 -0.41
C ALA A 192 13.65 2.89 -1.10
N ARG A 193 14.44 2.65 -2.15
CA ARG A 193 15.07 3.72 -2.95
C ARG A 193 14.03 4.62 -3.61
N GLN A 194 13.03 4.05 -4.28
CA GLN A 194 11.93 4.82 -4.86
C GLN A 194 11.18 5.64 -3.80
N THR A 195 10.99 5.09 -2.61
CA THR A 195 10.34 5.80 -1.49
C THR A 195 11.14 7.03 -1.09
N LEU A 196 12.44 6.89 -0.90
CA LEU A 196 13.32 7.99 -0.48
C LEU A 196 13.48 9.06 -1.56
N GLU A 197 13.60 8.66 -2.83
CA GLU A 197 13.91 9.58 -3.92
C GLU A 197 12.66 10.28 -4.49
N ILE A 198 11.49 9.63 -4.42
CA ILE A 198 10.28 10.10 -5.11
C ILE A 198 9.17 10.43 -4.11
N TYR A 199 8.76 9.44 -3.30
CA TYR A 199 7.53 9.56 -2.52
C TYR A 199 7.68 10.39 -1.24
N ALA A 200 8.82 10.27 -0.53
CA ALA A 200 9.07 11.06 0.68
C ALA A 200 9.17 12.58 0.38
N PRO A 201 9.95 13.04 -0.61
CA PRO A 201 9.97 14.46 -0.98
C PRO A 201 8.61 14.99 -1.46
N LEU A 202 7.81 14.12 -2.08
CA LEU A 202 6.47 14.47 -2.54
C LEU A 202 5.51 14.64 -1.35
N ALA A 203 5.55 13.75 -0.35
CA ALA A 203 4.74 13.88 0.86
C ALA A 203 5.12 15.14 1.66
N GLU A 204 6.42 15.46 1.73
CA GLU A 204 6.94 16.67 2.37
C GLU A 204 6.39 17.94 1.70
N ARG A 205 6.42 18.01 0.37
CA ARG A 205 5.90 19.17 -0.40
C ARG A 205 4.40 19.39 -0.23
N LEU A 206 3.65 18.33 0.05
CA LEU A 206 2.20 18.40 0.31
C LEU A 206 1.87 18.72 1.77
N GLY A 207 2.88 18.82 2.65
CA GLY A 207 2.68 19.10 4.06
C GLY A 207 1.99 17.95 4.82
N ILE A 208 2.02 16.73 4.30
CA ILE A 208 1.36 15.56 4.91
C ILE A 208 2.34 14.94 5.91
N TRP A 209 2.55 15.63 7.03
CA TRP A 209 3.50 15.23 8.10
C TRP A 209 3.01 14.07 8.97
N GLN A 210 1.72 13.72 8.89
CA GLN A 210 1.13 12.65 9.69
C GLN A 210 1.48 11.24 9.19
N VAL A 211 1.96 11.12 7.96
CA VAL A 211 2.55 9.88 7.44
C VAL A 211 3.99 9.79 7.95
N LYS A 212 4.17 9.43 9.22
CA LYS A 212 5.49 9.07 9.76
C LYS A 212 5.87 7.67 9.24
N TRP A 213 6.97 7.63 8.49
CA TRP A 213 7.57 6.45 7.84
C TRP A 213 8.47 5.66 8.79
#